data_AF-A0A6A4SF48-F1
#
_entry.id   AF-A0A6A4SF48-F1
#
_cell.length_a   1.000
_cell.length_b   1.000
_cell.length_c   1.000
_cell.angle_alpha   90.00
_cell.angle_beta   90.00
_cell.angle_gamma   90.00
#
_symmetry.space_group_name_H-M   'P 1'
#
loop_
_entity.id
_entity.type
_entity.pdbx_description
1 polymer ?
#
loop_
_entity_poly.entity_id
_entity_poly.type
_entity_poly.pdbx_seq_one_letter_code
_entity_poly.pdbx_strand_id
1 'polypeptide(L)'
;MLLRVWMCGSVKQFSQAPLSGGEEQLQLDSPPRHQRQDQQQQLSRTSPNQTTSAALSHRQSSRSTAETSWCLLTRKMLQERTRALQIMHTWNKVMLRREGETGVRGLTGDKGDLGEKGERGQQGECAVAPKSAFSAKLSEGLTLPLTVGDAVRFDKITLNEQGDYNTETGRFTCKVPGVYYFAVHATVYRASLQFDLMKNGHTVASYFQFYGNWPKPGSLSGGSLLHLVPGDQVWVQMALSEYNGFYSSTKTDSTFTGFLVYSEWKHSAVFA
;
A
#
# COMPACT_ATOMS: atom_id res chain seq x y z
N MET A 1 -34.85 32.78 -62.80
CA MET A 1 -33.89 31.72 -62.41
C MET A 1 -33.98 31.60 -60.89
N LEU A 2 -34.56 30.56 -60.24
CA LEU A 2 -34.51 29.10 -60.49
C LEU A 2 -33.05 28.64 -60.73
N LEU A 3 -32.45 27.62 -60.09
CA LEU A 3 -32.87 26.52 -59.18
C LEU A 3 -31.58 26.11 -58.37
N ARG A 4 -31.53 25.31 -57.28
CA ARG A 4 -32.42 24.34 -56.62
C ARG A 4 -32.40 24.44 -55.08
N VAL A 5 -33.53 24.09 -54.48
CA VAL A 5 -33.73 23.53 -53.12
C VAL A 5 -33.30 22.07 -53.10
N TRP A 6 -32.78 21.57 -51.97
CA TRP A 6 -32.91 20.15 -51.58
C TRP A 6 -33.42 20.05 -50.14
N MET A 7 -34.29 19.08 -49.91
CA MET A 7 -35.03 18.77 -48.68
C MET A 7 -35.22 17.24 -48.64
N CYS A 8 -35.72 16.72 -47.51
CA CYS A 8 -36.10 15.31 -47.26
C CYS A 8 -34.95 14.39 -46.77
N GLY A 9 -35.13 13.52 -45.77
CA GLY A 9 -36.36 13.13 -45.03
C GLY A 9 -36.13 12.86 -43.53
N SER A 10 -37.14 13.15 -42.70
CA SER A 10 -38.06 12.16 -42.12
C SER A 10 -37.45 11.42 -40.90
N VAL A 11 -37.68 11.83 -39.65
CA VAL A 11 -38.96 11.97 -38.93
C VAL A 11 -39.89 10.76 -39.13
N LYS A 12 -40.06 9.97 -38.07
CA LYS A 12 -41.28 9.22 -37.79
C LYS A 12 -41.77 9.57 -36.38
N GLN A 13 -42.92 10.25 -36.31
CA GLN A 13 -43.72 10.33 -35.10
C GLN A 13 -44.55 9.06 -34.94
N PHE A 14 -44.85 8.68 -33.70
CA PHE A 14 -46.08 7.97 -33.34
C PHE A 14 -46.63 8.60 -32.05
N SER A 15 -47.96 8.61 -31.89
CA SER A 15 -48.68 9.47 -30.94
C SER A 15 -49.37 8.69 -29.80
N GLN A 16 -49.39 9.31 -28.61
CA GLN A 16 -50.41 9.25 -27.51
C GLN A 16 -51.08 7.89 -27.17
N ALA A 17 -50.83 7.29 -25.99
CA ALA A 17 -51.48 7.51 -24.67
C ALA A 17 -52.66 6.51 -24.40
N PRO A 18 -53.19 6.28 -23.17
CA PRO A 18 -52.91 6.89 -21.84
C PRO A 18 -52.79 5.94 -20.60
N LEU A 19 -52.38 6.53 -19.46
CA LEU A 19 -52.71 6.29 -18.03
C LEU A 19 -53.13 4.90 -17.45
N SER A 20 -52.24 4.34 -16.62
CA SER A 20 -52.46 3.82 -15.24
C SER A 20 -51.06 3.71 -14.58
N GLY A 21 -50.81 3.79 -13.27
CA GLY A 21 -51.63 3.62 -12.07
C GLY A 21 -50.99 2.52 -11.22
N GLY A 22 -50.27 2.88 -10.13
CA GLY A 22 -49.64 1.91 -9.23
C GLY A 22 -48.33 2.37 -8.59
N GLU A 23 -48.37 2.67 -7.29
CA GLU A 23 -47.22 2.52 -6.39
C GLU A 23 -46.97 1.03 -6.15
N GLU A 24 -45.71 0.57 -5.98
CA GLU A 24 -45.33 -0.23 -4.80
C GLU A 24 -43.79 -0.32 -4.68
N GLN A 25 -43.33 -0.68 -3.48
CA GLN A 25 -41.93 -0.70 -3.07
C GLN A 25 -41.21 -1.99 -3.51
N LEU A 26 -39.96 -1.88 -3.94
CA LEU A 26 -39.06 -3.04 -4.05
C LEU A 26 -38.50 -3.41 -2.67
N GLN A 27 -39.27 -4.20 -1.91
CA GLN A 27 -38.73 -4.93 -0.76
C GLN A 27 -37.86 -6.11 -1.23
N LEU A 28 -36.68 -6.26 -0.63
CA LEU A 28 -36.02 -7.56 -0.55
C LEU A 28 -36.83 -8.43 0.42
N ASP A 29 -37.36 -9.57 -0.03
CA ASP A 29 -37.40 -10.75 0.84
C ASP A 29 -37.40 -12.10 0.08
N SER A 30 -36.96 -13.08 0.85
CA SER A 30 -36.51 -14.45 0.61
C SER A 30 -37.43 -15.40 -0.19
N PRO A 31 -36.89 -16.32 -1.01
CA PRO A 31 -37.60 -17.50 -1.50
C PRO A 31 -37.59 -18.67 -0.48
N PRO A 32 -38.56 -19.60 -0.54
CA PRO A 32 -38.84 -20.57 0.54
C PRO A 32 -37.99 -21.85 0.50
N ARG A 33 -37.87 -22.49 1.67
CA ARG A 33 -37.27 -23.83 1.86
C ARG A 33 -38.21 -24.95 1.39
N HIS A 34 -37.67 -26.01 0.78
CA HIS A 34 -37.79 -27.36 1.35
C HIS A 34 -36.80 -28.38 0.74
N GLN A 35 -36.07 -29.06 1.65
CA GLN A 35 -35.51 -30.43 1.56
C GLN A 35 -34.66 -30.89 0.35
N ARG A 36 -33.35 -31.07 0.61
CA ARG A 36 -32.63 -32.32 0.33
C ARG A 36 -31.63 -32.66 1.45
N GLN A 37 -31.83 -33.85 2.03
CA GLN A 37 -30.85 -34.81 2.57
C GLN A 37 -29.64 -34.29 3.36
N ASP A 38 -29.74 -34.39 4.69
CA ASP A 38 -28.60 -34.49 5.61
C ASP A 38 -28.13 -35.95 5.75
N GLN A 39 -26.82 -36.18 5.73
CA GLN A 39 -26.21 -37.45 6.16
C GLN A 39 -24.88 -37.18 6.89
N GLN A 40 -24.95 -36.88 8.20
CA GLN A 40 -23.80 -36.93 9.08
C GLN A 40 -24.22 -37.24 10.53
N GLN A 41 -23.86 -38.42 11.02
CA GLN A 41 -23.98 -38.81 12.43
C GLN A 41 -22.60 -39.04 13.04
N GLN A 42 -22.29 -38.22 14.06
CA GLN A 42 -21.94 -38.61 15.43
C GLN A 42 -21.82 -40.13 15.74
N LEU A 43 -21.00 -40.63 16.68
CA LEU A 43 -20.24 -40.04 17.80
C LEU A 43 -19.20 -41.05 18.35
N SER A 44 -18.15 -40.53 19.03
CA SER A 44 -17.36 -41.11 20.15
C SER A 44 -16.72 -42.53 20.12
N ARG A 45 -15.46 -42.60 20.64
CA ARG A 45 -14.78 -43.67 21.42
C ARG A 45 -13.26 -43.37 21.45
N THR A 46 -12.60 -43.08 22.56
CA THR A 46 -12.07 -43.98 23.62
C THR A 46 -11.15 -45.11 23.13
N SER A 47 -9.84 -44.98 23.42
CA SER A 47 -8.80 -46.03 23.42
C SER A 47 -9.04 -47.07 24.57
N PRO A 48 -8.26 -48.17 24.76
CA PRO A 48 -6.98 -48.53 24.12
C PRO A 48 -6.71 -50.04 23.78
N ASN A 49 -5.54 -50.27 23.18
CA ASN A 49 -4.56 -51.38 23.46
C ASN A 49 -4.57 -52.75 22.74
N GLN A 50 -3.32 -53.22 22.51
CA GLN A 50 -2.78 -54.60 22.40
C GLN A 50 -2.76 -55.43 21.08
N THR A 51 -1.59 -56.07 20.85
CA THR A 51 -1.29 -57.30 20.07
C THR A 51 -1.48 -57.29 18.53
N THR A 52 -0.74 -58.03 17.69
CA THR A 52 0.30 -59.07 17.90
C THR A 52 1.34 -59.11 16.76
N SER A 53 2.55 -59.53 17.12
CA SER A 53 3.60 -60.13 16.27
C SER A 53 3.11 -61.28 15.38
N ALA A 54 3.63 -61.39 14.14
CA ALA A 54 4.07 -62.66 13.51
C ALA A 54 4.70 -62.46 12.12
N ALA A 55 6.01 -62.75 11.95
CA ALA A 55 6.60 -63.40 10.77
C ALA A 55 8.13 -63.53 10.89
N LEU A 56 8.63 -64.74 11.18
CA LEU A 56 9.86 -65.36 10.65
C LEU A 56 10.34 -66.50 11.57
N SER A 57 9.70 -67.65 11.44
CA SER A 57 10.19 -68.94 11.91
C SER A 57 10.30 -69.88 10.72
N HIS A 58 11.52 -70.29 10.34
CA HIS A 58 11.87 -71.64 9.86
C HIS A 58 13.30 -71.70 9.32
N ARG A 59 14.25 -72.14 10.17
CA ARG A 59 15.33 -73.12 9.84
C ARG A 59 16.31 -73.26 11.03
N GLN A 60 15.91 -74.03 12.03
CA GLN A 60 16.85 -74.66 12.96
C GLN A 60 16.95 -76.15 12.61
N SER A 61 17.98 -76.53 11.85
CA SER A 61 18.39 -77.94 11.65
C SER A 61 19.87 -78.02 11.29
N SER A 62 20.71 -77.62 12.23
CA SER A 62 22.18 -77.76 12.20
C SER A 62 22.76 -77.70 13.63
N ARG A 63 21.99 -78.19 14.60
CA ARG A 63 22.08 -77.82 16.03
C ARG A 63 22.92 -78.79 16.89
N SER A 64 24.03 -79.33 16.36
CA SER A 64 24.91 -80.24 17.15
C SER A 64 26.41 -80.16 16.87
N THR A 65 26.88 -79.34 15.93
CA THR A 65 28.33 -79.19 15.62
C THR A 65 28.88 -77.78 15.81
N ALA A 66 28.03 -76.77 16.04
CA ALA A 66 28.48 -75.40 16.30
C ALA A 66 28.88 -75.16 17.77
N GLU A 67 28.21 -75.79 18.73
CA GLU A 67 28.31 -75.46 20.17
C GLU A 67 29.69 -75.80 20.78
N THR A 68 30.38 -76.82 20.26
CA THR A 68 31.76 -77.15 20.68
C THR A 68 32.79 -76.14 20.17
N SER A 69 32.60 -75.58 18.97
CA SER A 69 33.50 -74.58 18.39
C SER A 69 33.44 -73.24 19.14
N TRP A 70 32.22 -72.78 19.48
CA TRP A 70 31.99 -71.57 20.28
C TRP A 70 32.63 -71.66 21.69
N CYS A 71 32.58 -72.82 22.34
CA CYS A 71 33.22 -73.03 23.65
C CYS A 71 34.76 -73.03 23.59
N LEU A 72 35.36 -73.48 22.50
CA LEU A 72 36.82 -73.42 22.31
C LEU A 72 37.32 -72.01 21.97
N LEU A 73 36.57 -71.27 21.14
CA LEU A 73 36.86 -69.87 20.80
C LEU A 73 36.77 -68.96 22.03
N THR A 74 35.71 -69.10 22.84
CA THR A 74 35.54 -68.29 24.06
C THR A 74 36.63 -68.56 25.12
N ARG A 75 37.12 -69.81 25.25
CA ARG A 75 38.27 -70.12 26.11
C ARG A 75 39.57 -69.47 25.61
N LYS A 76 39.85 -69.48 24.30
CA LYS A 76 41.02 -68.76 23.73
C LYS A 76 40.92 -67.25 23.98
N MET A 77 39.77 -66.65 23.68
CA MET A 77 39.50 -65.22 23.89
C MET A 77 39.68 -64.80 25.35
N LEU A 78 39.23 -65.62 26.31
CA LEU A 78 39.42 -65.35 27.73
C LEU A 78 40.90 -65.44 28.14
N GLN A 79 41.63 -66.44 27.64
CA GLN A 79 43.06 -66.62 27.92
C GLN A 79 43.92 -65.48 27.34
N GLU A 80 43.54 -64.93 26.18
CA GLU A 80 44.17 -63.75 25.59
C GLU A 80 43.86 -62.47 26.40
N ARG A 81 42.63 -62.29 26.88
CA ARG A 81 42.29 -61.18 27.80
C ARG A 81 43.09 -61.24 29.11
N THR A 82 43.28 -62.41 29.70
CA THR A 82 44.10 -62.54 30.93
C THR A 82 45.57 -62.21 30.66
N ARG A 83 46.13 -62.62 29.50
CA ARG A 83 47.48 -62.22 29.08
C ARG A 83 47.60 -60.71 28.88
N ALA A 84 46.62 -60.08 28.22
CA ALA A 84 46.59 -58.63 28.03
C ALA A 84 46.51 -57.87 29.36
N LEU A 85 45.69 -58.33 30.32
CA LEU A 85 45.63 -57.76 31.66
C LEU A 85 46.95 -57.92 32.43
N GLN A 86 47.60 -59.09 32.35
CA GLN A 86 48.92 -59.32 32.96
C GLN A 86 49.98 -58.35 32.39
N ILE A 87 49.96 -58.13 31.07
CA ILE A 87 50.84 -57.19 30.38
C ILE A 87 50.53 -55.76 30.84
N MET A 88 49.26 -55.33 30.86
CA MET A 88 48.90 -53.99 31.35
C MET A 88 49.28 -53.77 32.82
N HIS A 89 49.13 -54.78 33.68
CA HIS A 89 49.54 -54.67 35.09
C HIS A 89 51.06 -54.54 35.24
N THR A 90 51.83 -55.19 34.36
CA THR A 90 53.28 -55.07 34.31
C THR A 90 53.71 -53.70 33.77
N TRP A 91 53.06 -53.22 32.70
CA TRP A 91 53.27 -51.88 32.15
C TRP A 91 52.95 -50.78 33.16
N ASN A 92 51.85 -50.90 33.91
CA ASN A 92 51.48 -49.92 34.94
C ASN A 92 52.49 -49.88 36.11
N LYS A 93 53.12 -51.01 36.43
CA LYS A 93 54.25 -51.07 37.39
C LYS A 93 55.54 -50.44 36.86
N VAL A 94 55.78 -50.46 35.55
CA VAL A 94 56.98 -49.86 34.92
C VAL A 94 56.79 -48.35 34.71
N MET A 95 55.61 -47.91 34.26
CA MET A 95 55.23 -46.49 34.12
C MET A 95 55.36 -45.68 35.43
N LEU A 96 55.16 -46.32 36.59
CA LEU A 96 55.24 -45.65 37.90
C LEU A 96 56.67 -45.40 38.42
N ARG A 97 57.71 -45.52 37.59
CA ARG A 97 59.05 -44.98 37.89
C ARG A 97 59.72 -44.30 36.70
N ARG A 98 59.83 -42.97 36.81
CA ARG A 98 60.67 -42.03 36.04
C ARG A 98 60.16 -41.63 34.65
N GLU A 99 59.26 -40.65 34.64
CA GLU A 99 59.39 -39.53 33.71
C GLU A 99 60.16 -38.39 34.42
N GLY A 100 61.03 -37.69 33.70
CA GLY A 100 61.79 -36.56 34.24
C GLY A 100 60.98 -35.27 34.18
N GLU A 101 61.25 -34.34 35.10
CA GLU A 101 60.57 -33.04 35.14
C GLU A 101 60.77 -32.27 33.83
N THR A 102 59.70 -32.17 33.04
CA THR A 102 59.70 -31.30 31.87
C THR A 102 59.51 -29.86 32.36
N GLY A 103 60.45 -28.98 32.00
CA GLY A 103 60.44 -27.59 32.45
C GLY A 103 59.11 -26.88 32.20
N VAL A 104 58.69 -26.07 33.19
CA VAL A 104 57.36 -25.45 33.19
C VAL A 104 57.16 -24.61 31.93
N ARG A 105 56.12 -24.93 31.14
CA ARG A 105 55.73 -24.10 30.00
C ARG A 105 55.34 -22.72 30.52
N GLY A 106 55.98 -21.67 30.00
CA GLY A 106 55.64 -20.29 30.35
C GLY A 106 54.15 -20.02 30.17
N LEU A 107 53.56 -19.27 31.10
CA LEU A 107 52.14 -18.95 31.07
C LEU A 107 51.78 -18.26 29.75
N THR A 108 50.72 -18.74 29.09
CA THR A 108 50.12 -18.03 27.96
C THR A 108 49.67 -16.66 28.48
N GLY A 109 50.18 -15.58 27.88
CA GLY A 109 49.83 -14.22 28.30
C GLY A 109 48.32 -13.98 28.23
N ASP A 110 47.80 -13.20 29.18
CA ASP A 110 46.36 -12.95 29.29
C ASP A 110 45.80 -12.37 27.99
N LYS A 111 44.63 -12.88 27.59
CA LYS A 111 43.94 -12.39 26.41
C LYS A 111 43.46 -10.96 26.69
N GLY A 112 44.00 -9.99 25.96
CA GLY A 112 43.62 -8.58 26.11
C GLY A 112 42.11 -8.35 26.02
N ASP A 113 41.64 -7.39 26.80
CA ASP A 113 40.22 -7.11 26.99
C ASP A 113 39.51 -6.77 25.68
N LEU A 114 38.22 -7.15 25.62
CA LEU A 114 37.37 -6.80 24.49
C LEU A 114 37.12 -5.28 24.52
N GLY A 115 37.55 -4.58 23.47
CA GLY A 115 37.36 -3.13 23.34
C GLY A 115 35.90 -2.71 23.52
N GLU A 116 35.70 -1.55 24.13
CA GLU A 116 34.36 -1.06 24.47
C GLU A 116 33.45 -0.97 23.25
N LYS A 117 32.19 -1.37 23.44
CA LYS A 117 31.17 -1.27 22.39
C LYS A 117 30.90 0.21 22.12
N GLY A 118 31.22 0.66 20.91
CA GLY A 118 30.98 2.04 20.48
C GLY A 118 29.56 2.52 20.76
N GLU A 119 29.44 3.81 21.08
CA GLU A 119 28.18 4.42 21.48
C GLU A 119 27.08 4.23 20.44
N ARG A 120 25.82 4.13 20.92
CA ARG A 120 24.67 4.12 20.02
C ARG A 120 24.58 5.50 19.36
N GLY A 121 24.62 5.53 18.03
CA GLY A 121 24.43 6.77 17.26
C GLY A 121 23.15 7.50 17.66
N GLN A 122 23.16 8.83 17.51
CA GLN A 122 22.04 9.69 17.90
C GLN A 122 20.73 9.20 17.27
N GLN A 123 19.67 9.18 18.08
CA GLN A 123 18.34 8.83 17.61
C GLN A 123 17.89 9.90 16.60
N GLY A 124 17.67 9.48 15.35
CA GLY A 124 17.22 10.38 14.28
C GLY A 124 15.90 11.07 14.66
N GLU A 125 15.77 12.34 14.32
CA GLU A 125 14.56 13.12 14.56
C GLU A 125 13.36 12.46 13.87
N CYS A 126 12.23 12.39 14.56
CA CYS A 126 10.97 11.96 13.96
C CYS A 126 10.54 12.98 12.91
N ALA A 127 10.91 12.76 11.65
CA ALA A 127 10.59 13.65 10.54
C ALA A 127 9.07 13.78 10.39
N VAL A 128 8.53 14.93 10.80
CA VAL A 128 7.12 15.27 10.55
C VAL A 128 6.96 15.42 9.04
N ALA A 129 6.10 14.58 8.45
CA ALA A 129 5.83 14.65 7.01
C ALA A 129 5.38 16.06 6.63
N PRO A 130 6.00 16.69 5.60
CA PRO A 130 5.65 18.04 5.23
C PRO A 130 4.19 18.09 4.75
N LYS A 131 3.51 19.18 5.09
CA LYS A 131 2.10 19.43 4.73
C LYS A 131 2.04 20.67 3.85
N SER A 132 1.12 20.67 2.89
CA SER A 132 0.83 21.80 2.02
C SER A 132 -0.55 21.56 1.42
N ALA A 133 -1.55 22.33 1.85
CA ALA A 133 -2.92 22.21 1.38
C ALA A 133 -3.68 23.54 1.46
N PHE A 134 -4.53 23.80 0.48
CA PHE A 134 -5.47 24.90 0.50
C PHE A 134 -6.80 24.52 -0.16
N SER A 135 -7.85 25.22 0.23
CA SER A 135 -9.14 25.24 -0.45
C SER A 135 -9.76 26.63 -0.27
N ALA A 136 -10.15 27.24 -1.39
CA ALA A 136 -10.76 28.57 -1.43
C ALA A 136 -11.97 28.56 -2.37
N LYS A 137 -12.87 29.53 -2.21
CA LYS A 137 -14.06 29.70 -3.04
C LYS A 137 -14.29 31.14 -3.46
N LEU A 138 -15.04 31.32 -4.55
CA LEU A 138 -15.48 32.66 -5.01
C LEU A 138 -16.54 33.22 -4.05
N SER A 139 -16.38 34.48 -3.65
CA SER A 139 -17.45 35.23 -2.97
C SER A 139 -18.70 35.41 -3.84
N GLU A 140 -19.84 35.53 -3.16
CA GLU A 140 -21.14 35.76 -3.80
C GLU A 140 -21.18 37.11 -4.50
N GLY A 141 -21.70 37.15 -5.73
CA GLY A 141 -21.84 38.40 -6.48
C GLY A 141 -20.52 39.05 -6.90
N LEU A 142 -19.38 38.37 -6.76
CA LEU A 142 -18.10 38.86 -7.26
C LEU A 142 -18.15 38.99 -8.79
N THR A 143 -18.26 40.22 -9.28
CA THR A 143 -17.93 40.55 -10.67
C THR A 143 -16.45 40.26 -10.85
N LEU A 144 -16.14 39.13 -11.47
CA LEU A 144 -14.76 38.73 -11.76
C LEU A 144 -14.06 39.86 -12.51
N PRO A 145 -12.83 40.26 -12.13
CA PRO A 145 -12.02 41.14 -12.98
C PRO A 145 -11.74 40.42 -14.29
N LEU A 146 -12.31 40.95 -15.38
CA LEU A 146 -12.48 40.28 -16.67
C LEU A 146 -11.29 40.50 -17.64
N THR A 147 -10.08 40.66 -17.13
CA THR A 147 -8.88 40.66 -17.99
C THR A 147 -8.57 39.21 -18.40
N VAL A 148 -8.71 38.90 -19.69
CA VAL A 148 -8.20 37.62 -20.22
C VAL A 148 -6.69 37.58 -19.98
N GLY A 149 -6.20 36.49 -19.38
CA GLY A 149 -4.81 36.34 -18.95
C GLY A 149 -4.60 36.45 -17.43
N ASP A 150 -5.51 37.08 -16.69
CA ASP A 150 -5.39 37.18 -15.23
C ASP A 150 -5.88 35.90 -14.52
N ALA A 151 -5.30 35.65 -13.34
CA ALA A 151 -5.69 34.53 -12.49
C ALA A 151 -7.04 34.78 -11.80
N VAL A 152 -7.90 33.76 -11.77
CA VAL A 152 -9.19 33.76 -11.07
C VAL A 152 -8.92 33.75 -9.56
N ARG A 153 -9.38 34.80 -8.88
CA ARG A 153 -9.15 34.99 -7.44
C ARG A 153 -10.28 34.34 -6.63
N PHE A 154 -10.04 33.11 -6.17
CA PHE A 154 -10.87 32.49 -5.14
C PHE A 154 -10.49 33.15 -3.80
N ASP A 155 -11.30 34.11 -3.38
CA ASP A 155 -10.98 35.09 -2.34
C ASP A 155 -11.37 34.61 -0.93
N LYS A 156 -12.36 33.72 -0.82
CA LYS A 156 -12.86 33.20 0.46
C LYS A 156 -12.18 31.88 0.82
N ILE A 157 -11.22 31.95 1.74
CA ILE A 157 -10.51 30.77 2.27
C ILE A 157 -11.46 29.85 3.05
N THR A 158 -11.37 28.55 2.77
CA THR A 158 -11.91 27.46 3.61
C THR A 158 -10.78 26.75 4.36
N LEU A 159 -9.61 26.56 3.73
CA LEU A 159 -8.39 25.99 4.31
C LEU A 159 -7.18 26.68 3.67
N ASN A 160 -6.18 27.10 4.46
CA ASN A 160 -4.90 27.61 3.95
C ASN A 160 -3.85 27.67 5.08
N GLU A 161 -3.73 26.62 5.89
CA GLU A 161 -2.92 26.62 7.12
C GLU A 161 -1.44 26.98 6.91
N GLN A 162 -0.87 26.60 5.75
CA GLN A 162 0.53 26.86 5.41
C GLN A 162 0.76 28.24 4.75
N GLY A 163 -0.32 28.95 4.39
CA GLY A 163 -0.23 30.19 3.61
C GLY A 163 0.47 29.99 2.26
N ASP A 164 0.17 28.87 1.58
CA ASP A 164 0.76 28.53 0.27
C ASP A 164 -0.07 29.10 -0.88
N TYR A 165 -1.37 29.35 -0.65
CA TYR A 165 -2.25 30.05 -1.58
C TYR A 165 -2.44 31.51 -1.17
N ASN A 166 -2.40 32.42 -2.15
CA ASN A 166 -2.55 33.86 -1.96
C ASN A 166 -3.86 34.33 -2.66
N THR A 167 -4.81 34.83 -1.88
CA THR A 167 -6.14 35.28 -2.34
C THR A 167 -6.10 36.54 -3.20
N GLU A 168 -5.15 37.45 -2.95
CA GLU A 168 -5.00 38.71 -3.69
C GLU A 168 -4.54 38.47 -5.13
N THR A 169 -3.75 37.42 -5.35
CA THR A 169 -3.19 37.03 -6.65
C THR A 169 -3.91 35.86 -7.32
N GLY A 170 -4.67 35.06 -6.56
CA GLY A 170 -5.32 33.84 -7.05
C GLY A 170 -4.35 32.66 -7.27
N ARG A 171 -3.13 32.71 -6.72
CA ARG A 171 -2.06 31.74 -7.01
C ARG A 171 -1.67 30.91 -5.79
N PHE A 172 -1.51 29.60 -6.01
CA PHE A 172 -0.73 28.73 -5.15
C PHE A 172 0.75 28.87 -5.50
N THR A 173 1.64 28.90 -4.50
CA THR A 173 3.09 28.87 -4.66
C THR A 173 3.66 27.70 -3.87
N CYS A 174 4.34 26.77 -4.57
CA CYS A 174 4.94 25.59 -3.97
C CYS A 174 6.08 25.97 -3.01
N LYS A 175 6.06 25.40 -1.80
CA LYS A 175 7.17 25.46 -0.83
C LYS A 175 7.83 24.09 -0.57
N VAL A 176 7.16 22.99 -0.94
CA VAL A 176 7.61 21.62 -0.70
C VAL A 176 7.68 20.88 -2.03
N PRO A 177 8.85 20.41 -2.52
CA PRO A 177 8.93 19.61 -3.73
C PRO A 177 8.13 18.31 -3.59
N GLY A 178 7.39 17.94 -4.63
CA GLY A 178 6.60 16.71 -4.66
C GLY A 178 5.49 16.74 -5.69
N VAL A 179 4.62 15.74 -5.62
CA VAL A 179 3.43 15.65 -6.47
C VAL A 179 2.22 16.17 -5.73
N TYR A 180 1.51 17.08 -6.39
CA TYR A 180 0.32 17.76 -5.91
C TYR A 180 -0.89 17.37 -6.75
N TYR A 181 -2.06 17.31 -6.13
CA TYR A 181 -3.34 17.26 -6.84
C TYR A 181 -4.02 18.62 -6.75
N PHE A 182 -4.55 19.10 -7.87
CA PHE A 182 -5.37 20.31 -7.95
C PHE A 182 -6.74 19.98 -8.54
N ALA A 183 -7.79 20.57 -7.97
CA ALA A 183 -9.16 20.43 -8.43
C ALA A 183 -9.91 21.77 -8.36
N VAL A 184 -10.67 22.04 -9.42
CA VAL A 184 -11.63 23.12 -9.55
C VAL A 184 -13.01 22.50 -9.67
N HIS A 185 -13.96 22.95 -8.86
CA HIS A 185 -15.37 22.60 -8.98
C HIS A 185 -16.16 23.90 -9.13
N ALA A 186 -16.62 24.19 -10.34
CA ALA A 186 -17.27 25.43 -10.70
C ALA A 186 -18.78 25.24 -10.90
N THR A 187 -19.58 26.11 -10.30
CA THR A 187 -20.96 26.31 -10.73
C THR A 187 -20.96 27.16 -12.00
N VAL A 188 -21.71 26.74 -13.03
CA VAL A 188 -21.75 27.39 -14.34
C VAL A 188 -23.11 28.05 -14.57
N TYR A 189 -23.16 29.37 -14.75
CA TYR A 189 -24.42 30.09 -14.95
C TYR A 189 -24.26 31.38 -15.76
N ARG A 190 -25.35 31.80 -16.43
CA ARG A 190 -25.47 33.01 -17.29
C ARG A 190 -24.59 33.06 -18.55
N ALA A 191 -23.44 32.40 -18.56
CA ALA A 191 -22.59 32.19 -19.72
C ALA A 191 -22.01 30.76 -19.72
N SER A 192 -21.43 30.33 -20.84
CA SER A 192 -20.61 29.11 -20.85
C SER A 192 -19.35 29.36 -20.03
N LEU A 193 -18.73 28.30 -19.51
CA LEU A 193 -17.48 28.42 -18.76
C LEU A 193 -16.35 27.68 -19.47
N GLN A 194 -15.22 28.36 -19.61
CA GLN A 194 -13.92 27.79 -19.94
C GLN A 194 -12.92 28.21 -18.86
N PHE A 195 -12.08 27.29 -18.40
CA PHE A 195 -10.89 27.67 -17.65
C PHE A 195 -9.71 26.75 -17.95
N ASP A 196 -8.52 27.30 -17.80
CA ASP A 196 -7.25 26.60 -17.81
C ASP A 196 -6.72 26.44 -16.39
N LEU A 197 -6.18 25.26 -16.08
CA LEU A 197 -5.26 25.07 -14.96
C LEU A 197 -3.85 25.40 -15.46
N MET A 198 -3.20 26.37 -14.83
CA MET A 198 -1.91 26.93 -15.25
C MET A 198 -0.78 26.50 -14.31
N LYS A 199 0.39 26.17 -14.86
CA LYS A 199 1.66 26.05 -14.12
C LYS A 199 2.70 27.00 -14.74
N ASN A 200 3.24 27.93 -13.96
CA ASN A 200 4.30 28.87 -14.39
C ASN A 200 4.03 29.60 -15.72
N GLY A 201 2.76 29.85 -16.07
CA GLY A 201 2.36 30.51 -17.31
C GLY A 201 2.06 29.57 -18.48
N HIS A 202 2.23 28.26 -18.30
CA HIS A 202 1.84 27.23 -19.28
C HIS A 202 0.52 26.57 -18.88
N THR A 203 -0.38 26.40 -19.85
CA THR A 203 -1.62 25.61 -19.68
C THR A 203 -1.28 24.14 -19.46
N VAL A 204 -1.71 23.59 -18.33
CA VAL A 204 -1.60 22.16 -17.99
C VAL A 204 -2.76 21.38 -18.58
N ALA A 205 -3.98 21.91 -18.42
CA ALA A 205 -5.22 21.33 -18.90
C ALA A 205 -6.30 22.41 -19.02
N SER A 206 -7.16 22.26 -20.03
CA SER A 206 -8.28 23.15 -20.32
C SER A 206 -9.61 22.42 -20.14
N TYR A 207 -10.60 23.08 -19.54
CA TYR A 207 -11.91 22.51 -19.26
C TYR A 207 -13.01 23.45 -19.80
N PHE A 208 -14.10 22.87 -20.31
CA PHE A 208 -15.20 23.62 -20.91
C PHE A 208 -16.56 23.03 -20.54
N GLN A 209 -17.53 23.91 -20.28
CA GLN A 209 -18.94 23.58 -20.11
C GLN A 209 -19.81 24.56 -20.90
N PHE A 210 -20.59 24.03 -21.84
CA PHE A 210 -21.61 24.78 -22.55
C PHE A 210 -22.79 25.13 -21.63
N TYR A 211 -23.25 26.38 -21.67
CA TYR A 211 -24.45 26.84 -21.00
C TYR A 211 -25.50 27.27 -22.03
N GLY A 212 -26.53 26.42 -22.21
CA GLY A 212 -27.62 26.63 -23.18
C GLY A 212 -28.76 27.51 -22.68
N ASN A 213 -28.47 28.60 -21.95
CA ASN A 213 -29.47 29.51 -21.37
C ASN A 213 -30.52 28.81 -20.47
N TRP A 214 -30.11 27.76 -19.76
CA TRP A 214 -30.97 27.00 -18.85
C TRP A 214 -31.42 27.84 -17.64
N PRO A 215 -32.64 27.63 -17.11
CA PRO A 215 -33.16 28.40 -15.96
C PRO A 215 -32.48 28.07 -14.62
N LYS A 216 -31.50 27.16 -14.60
CA LYS A 216 -30.74 26.73 -13.44
C LYS A 216 -29.26 26.58 -13.80
N PRO A 217 -28.33 26.72 -12.83
CA PRO A 217 -26.91 26.50 -13.06
C PRO A 217 -26.57 25.06 -13.48
N GLY A 218 -25.53 24.92 -14.29
CA GLY A 218 -24.79 23.67 -14.51
C GLY A 218 -23.56 23.57 -13.61
N SER A 219 -22.71 22.59 -13.89
CA SER A 219 -21.44 22.37 -13.17
C SER A 219 -20.32 22.04 -14.17
N LEU A 220 -19.10 22.48 -13.86
CA LEU A 220 -17.87 22.07 -14.54
C LEU A 220 -16.86 21.69 -13.47
N SER A 221 -16.22 20.53 -13.62
CA SER A 221 -15.13 20.11 -12.75
C SER A 221 -13.90 19.76 -13.58
N GLY A 222 -12.72 20.14 -13.08
CA GLY A 222 -11.44 19.87 -13.72
C GLY A 222 -10.34 19.74 -12.69
N GLY A 223 -9.32 18.94 -12.98
CA GLY A 223 -8.22 18.70 -12.05
C GLY A 223 -7.10 17.87 -12.66
N SER A 224 -5.91 18.00 -12.11
CA SER A 224 -4.70 17.32 -12.59
C SER A 224 -3.71 17.05 -11.46
N LEU A 225 -2.85 16.05 -11.67
CA LEU A 225 -1.67 15.80 -10.86
C LEU A 225 -0.48 16.57 -11.45
N LEU A 226 0.24 17.29 -10.61
CA LEU A 226 1.38 18.11 -10.99
C LEU A 226 2.58 17.81 -10.10
N HIS A 227 3.72 17.49 -10.73
CA HIS A 227 5.01 17.59 -10.07
C HIS A 227 5.39 19.07 -9.93
N LEU A 228 5.70 19.51 -8.72
CA LEU A 228 6.10 20.88 -8.40
C LEU A 228 7.43 20.91 -7.63
N VAL A 229 8.21 21.95 -7.87
CA VAL A 229 9.40 22.32 -7.09
C VAL A 229 9.18 23.68 -6.40
N PRO A 230 9.90 24.01 -5.29
CA PRO A 230 9.74 25.27 -4.60
C PRO A 230 9.86 26.49 -5.53
N GLY A 231 8.89 27.41 -5.44
CA GLY A 231 8.76 28.55 -6.33
C GLY A 231 7.82 28.33 -7.52
N ASP A 232 7.48 27.09 -7.88
CA ASP A 232 6.46 26.83 -8.90
C ASP A 232 5.10 27.41 -8.48
N GLN A 233 4.43 28.09 -9.40
CA GLN A 233 3.11 28.67 -9.20
C GLN A 233 2.03 27.94 -10.00
N VAL A 234 0.89 27.70 -9.35
CA VAL A 234 -0.29 27.08 -9.97
C VAL A 234 -1.52 27.97 -9.73
N TRP A 235 -2.33 28.19 -10.77
CA TRP A 235 -3.55 28.99 -10.69
C TRP A 235 -4.59 28.57 -11.72
N VAL A 236 -5.80 29.10 -11.58
CA VAL A 236 -6.89 28.97 -12.55
C VAL A 236 -6.98 30.25 -13.36
N GLN A 237 -7.17 30.15 -14.67
CA GLN A 237 -7.24 31.30 -15.58
C GLN A 237 -8.41 31.11 -16.55
N MET A 238 -9.12 32.20 -16.90
CA MET A 238 -10.06 32.17 -18.03
C MET A 238 -9.26 32.31 -19.33
N ALA A 239 -9.33 31.35 -20.26
CA ALA A 239 -8.61 31.48 -21.54
C ALA A 239 -9.33 32.44 -22.50
N LEU A 240 -10.65 32.61 -22.36
CA LEU A 240 -11.50 33.42 -23.24
C LEU A 240 -12.52 34.25 -22.44
N SER A 241 -12.67 35.53 -22.82
CA SER A 241 -13.54 36.53 -22.16
C SER A 241 -15.03 36.16 -22.17
N GLU A 242 -15.47 35.51 -23.25
CA GLU A 242 -16.84 35.12 -23.55
C GLU A 242 -17.29 33.87 -22.81
N TYR A 243 -16.35 33.10 -22.24
CA TYR A 243 -16.61 31.87 -21.50
C TYR A 243 -16.33 32.04 -20.01
N ASN A 244 -16.86 33.13 -19.45
CA ASN A 244 -16.65 33.60 -18.08
C ASN A 244 -17.70 33.10 -17.07
N GLY A 245 -18.45 32.03 -17.38
CA GLY A 245 -19.64 31.57 -16.66
C GLY A 245 -19.45 31.04 -15.22
N PHE A 246 -18.34 31.32 -14.56
CA PHE A 246 -18.11 31.04 -13.14
C PHE A 246 -19.19 31.72 -12.28
N TYR A 247 -19.76 30.99 -11.33
CA TYR A 247 -20.85 31.49 -10.50
C TYR A 247 -20.72 31.10 -9.03
N SER A 248 -21.21 31.96 -8.13
CA SER A 248 -21.28 31.71 -6.69
C SER A 248 -22.52 32.39 -6.10
N SER A 249 -23.21 31.72 -5.17
CA SER A 249 -24.41 32.20 -4.48
C SER A 249 -24.59 31.50 -3.14
N THR A 250 -25.49 32.00 -2.29
CA THR A 250 -25.88 31.38 -0.99
C THR A 250 -26.13 29.85 -1.00
N LYS A 251 -26.38 29.22 -2.15
CA LYS A 251 -26.62 27.77 -2.29
C LYS A 251 -25.72 27.06 -3.32
N THR A 252 -24.77 27.76 -3.95
CA THR A 252 -23.92 27.20 -5.00
C THR A 252 -22.53 27.81 -4.93
N ASP A 253 -21.50 27.00 -4.75
CA ASP A 253 -20.12 27.48 -4.69
C ASP A 253 -19.36 27.21 -6.00
N SER A 254 -18.32 28.00 -6.25
CA SER A 254 -17.22 27.64 -7.14
C SER A 254 -15.92 27.62 -6.33
N THR A 255 -15.21 26.49 -6.33
CA THR A 255 -14.06 26.23 -5.46
C THR A 255 -12.81 25.88 -6.25
N PHE A 256 -11.65 26.21 -5.66
CA PHE A 256 -10.32 25.76 -6.10
C PHE A 256 -9.59 25.19 -4.89
N THR A 257 -9.09 23.97 -5.04
CA THR A 257 -8.45 23.19 -3.98
C THR A 257 -7.17 22.58 -4.52
N GLY A 258 -6.12 22.53 -3.70
CA GLY A 258 -4.90 21.82 -4.04
C GLY A 258 -4.16 21.35 -2.79
N PHE A 259 -3.53 20.18 -2.89
CA PHE A 259 -2.78 19.59 -1.78
C PHE A 259 -1.64 18.69 -2.25
N LEU A 260 -0.61 18.59 -1.42
CA LEU A 260 0.51 17.68 -1.57
C LEU A 260 0.03 16.22 -1.38
N VAL A 261 0.26 15.38 -2.38
CA VAL A 261 -0.05 13.93 -2.33
C VAL A 261 1.14 13.18 -1.70
N TYR A 262 2.36 13.48 -2.15
CA TYR A 262 3.60 13.00 -1.53
C TYR A 262 4.75 13.96 -1.82
N SER A 263 5.64 14.15 -0.83
CA SER A 263 6.86 14.95 -0.97
C SER A 263 8.00 14.17 -1.61
N GLU A 264 8.77 14.83 -2.45
CA GLU A 264 10.05 14.36 -2.98
C GLU A 264 11.25 15.00 -2.26
N TRP A 265 11.08 15.38 -0.99
CA TRP A 265 12.21 15.65 -0.11
C TRP A 265 13.10 14.39 -0.08
N LYS A 266 14.25 14.46 -0.76
CA LYS A 266 15.24 13.38 -0.75
C LYS A 266 15.58 13.08 0.70
N HIS A 267 15.46 11.80 1.07
CA HIS A 267 15.71 11.27 2.40
C HIS A 267 16.75 12.07 3.20
N SER A 268 16.32 12.65 4.32
CA SER A 268 17.15 12.58 5.53
C SER A 268 17.51 11.10 5.70
N ALA A 269 18.80 10.81 5.67
CA ALA A 269 19.33 9.50 5.25
C ALA A 269 19.08 8.36 6.26
N VAL A 270 17.89 7.75 6.22
CA VAL A 270 17.50 6.67 7.15
C VAL A 270 17.01 5.38 6.48
N PHE A 271 16.37 5.44 5.30
CA PHE A 271 15.79 4.23 4.65
C PHE A 271 15.88 4.25 3.11
N ALA A 272 17.09 4.05 2.58
CA ALA A 272 17.35 3.69 1.19
C ALA A 272 18.49 2.65 1.14
#